data_AF-A0A951Q652-F1
#
_entry.id   AF-A0A951Q652-F1
#
_cell.length_a   1.000
_cell.length_b   1.000
_cell.length_c   1.000
_cell.angle_alpha   90.00
_cell.angle_beta   90.00
_cell.angle_gamma   90.00
#
_symmetry.space_group_name_H-M   'P 1'
#
loop_
_entity.id
_entity.type
_entity.pdbx_description
1 polymer ?
#
loop_
_entity_poly.entity_id
_entity_poly.type
_entity_poly.pdbx_seq_one_letter_code
_entity_poly.pdbx_strand_id
1 'polypeptide(L)'
;MKQQIKSKDVAPSSPSRSNPVLLEYTINGNIQPPKECELLVIACDPRNLYNICDYTTEELAIFDKLKNFTFHTSLLKVQINNPSTQATYPGIFAPKVLGQMDGSIYAYRNESVKQFGSNLANEMAYNLVTVYQLQGEAETPLSSNEFEKILNQQLTNSDWWPFSTEYEVLKTFTTPYFDHFSNEGLFEEKLPWKILNLQGKNKTLYVHGFTCFESVLHCWDYAELVLNFVGSAEKPLPTELNAPIVILGAGVSGLLFATRLKRLGYTDIEILESTDRYCGKTYTITENEPYPGGSPENTVCELGTCYLSPAYDHLVEDLKEFFVDNAQINFAKGEPNFRGIVIEGEFEPPYVPNEAILPQQDYILLKAKALLNLDPNELPNVVMSYIALALAKYSVLHWKIMGSQTPMPLKPPEELRDKTFYEFLDENGLLSLVGMIQYMYSVQGYGVMTNIPAYYGLTWITPIVIQTILLDNFDPEEIPVVTGLEKGWGALWDQIVTQGELNITYLAKATSIKRLNP
;
A
#
# COMPACT_ATOMS: atom_id res chain seq x y z
N MET A 1 -3.10 8.30 -25.42
CA MET A 1 -2.93 9.19 -26.59
C MET A 1 -1.48 9.66 -26.58
N LYS A 2 -0.59 9.07 -27.40
CA LYS A 2 0.86 9.30 -27.35
C LYS A 2 1.20 10.73 -27.82
N GLN A 3 1.49 11.64 -26.90
CA GLN A 3 2.15 12.89 -27.25
C GLN A 3 3.65 12.63 -27.37
N GLN A 4 4.12 12.56 -28.61
CA GLN A 4 5.54 12.61 -28.93
C GLN A 4 6.11 13.96 -28.49
N ILE A 5 7.02 13.94 -27.52
CA ILE A 5 7.91 15.07 -27.24
C ILE A 5 8.77 15.26 -28.49
N LYS A 6 8.53 16.35 -29.22
CA LYS A 6 9.36 16.74 -30.36
C LYS A 6 10.73 17.15 -29.85
N SER A 7 11.77 16.42 -30.25
CA SER A 7 13.16 16.84 -30.12
C SER A 7 13.35 18.18 -30.83
N LYS A 8 13.68 19.23 -30.07
CA LYS A 8 14.25 20.45 -30.65
C LYS A 8 15.76 20.27 -30.69
N ASP A 9 16.33 20.38 -31.88
CA ASP A 9 17.77 20.51 -32.08
C ASP A 9 18.29 21.74 -31.31
N VAL A 10 19.14 21.51 -30.31
CA VAL A 10 19.87 22.56 -29.59
C VAL A 10 21.36 22.33 -29.82
N ALA A 11 22.02 23.33 -30.39
CA ALA A 11 23.47 23.35 -30.57
C ALA A 11 24.19 23.34 -29.21
N PRO A 12 25.39 22.75 -29.10
CA PRO A 12 26.09 22.62 -27.82
C PRO A 12 26.74 23.95 -27.43
N SER A 13 25.98 24.81 -26.75
CA SER A 13 26.55 25.87 -25.93
C SER A 13 26.49 25.39 -24.49
N SER A 14 27.65 25.02 -23.90
CA SER A 14 27.75 24.67 -22.48
C SER A 14 27.20 25.82 -21.62
N PRO A 15 26.00 25.71 -21.03
CA PRO A 15 25.57 26.67 -20.03
C PRO A 15 26.36 26.33 -18.76
N SER A 16 26.93 27.32 -18.07
CA SER A 16 27.46 27.07 -16.72
C SER A 16 26.32 26.50 -15.88
N ARG A 17 26.49 25.30 -15.32
CA ARG A 17 25.54 24.66 -14.39
C ARG A 17 25.29 25.60 -13.21
N SER A 18 24.28 26.45 -13.28
CA SER A 18 24.03 27.40 -12.20
C SER A 18 23.34 26.67 -11.04
N ASN A 19 24.02 26.64 -9.89
CA ASN A 19 23.52 26.19 -8.57
C ASN A 19 23.10 24.70 -8.49
N PRO A 20 24.02 23.73 -8.61
CA PRO A 20 23.70 22.32 -8.35
C PRO A 20 23.29 22.08 -6.89
N VAL A 21 22.53 21.02 -6.66
CA VAL A 21 22.31 20.51 -5.30
C VAL A 21 23.58 19.80 -4.84
N LEU A 22 24.07 20.13 -3.66
CA LEU A 22 25.25 19.50 -3.05
C LEU A 22 24.82 18.49 -2.00
N LEU A 23 25.28 17.25 -2.13
CA LEU A 23 25.05 16.16 -1.19
C LEU A 23 26.36 15.69 -0.56
N GLU A 24 26.38 15.66 0.76
CA GLU A 24 27.38 14.91 1.52
C GLU A 24 26.73 13.62 2.01
N TYR A 25 27.48 12.51 1.94
CA TYR A 25 26.96 11.20 2.31
C TYR A 25 28.09 10.27 2.74
N THR A 26 27.69 9.19 3.40
CA THR A 26 28.58 8.10 3.82
C THR A 26 28.15 6.81 3.14
N ILE A 27 29.10 5.92 2.83
CA ILE A 27 28.82 4.54 2.43
C ILE A 27 29.39 3.62 3.50
N ASN A 28 28.54 2.81 4.13
CA ASN A 28 28.93 1.94 5.25
C ASN A 28 29.68 2.73 6.35
N GLY A 29 29.19 3.94 6.65
CA GLY A 29 29.80 4.87 7.62
C GLY A 29 31.04 5.64 7.14
N ASN A 30 31.60 5.32 5.96
CA ASN A 30 32.76 6.02 5.41
C ASN A 30 32.35 7.25 4.61
N ILE A 31 32.88 8.41 4.96
CA ILE A 31 32.64 9.68 4.26
C ILE A 31 33.04 9.56 2.79
N GLN A 32 32.14 9.97 1.90
CA GLN A 32 32.39 10.06 0.47
C GLN A 32 32.67 11.50 0.05
N PRO A 33 33.35 11.71 -1.10
CA PRO A 33 33.42 13.02 -1.72
C PRO A 33 32.00 13.59 -1.93
N PRO A 34 31.78 14.90 -1.67
CA PRO A 34 30.51 15.53 -1.95
C PRO A 34 30.08 15.33 -3.40
N LYS A 35 28.79 15.12 -3.61
CA LYS A 35 28.17 14.88 -4.92
C LYS A 35 27.33 16.09 -5.31
N GLU A 36 27.51 16.55 -6.53
CA GLU A 36 26.67 17.58 -7.13
C GLU A 36 25.64 16.92 -8.06
N CYS A 37 24.37 17.31 -7.95
CA CYS A 37 23.35 16.90 -8.91
C CYS A 37 22.52 18.08 -9.43
N GLU A 38 21.99 17.94 -10.64
CA GLU A 38 21.11 18.93 -11.24
C GLU A 38 19.65 18.76 -10.77
N LEU A 39 19.29 17.55 -10.34
CA LEU A 39 17.98 17.25 -9.78
C LEU A 39 18.13 16.31 -8.58
N LEU A 40 17.48 16.66 -7.49
CA LEU A 40 17.27 15.79 -6.34
C LEU A 40 15.85 15.23 -6.37
N VAL A 41 15.70 13.92 -6.16
CA VAL A 41 14.40 13.28 -5.96
C VAL A 41 14.34 12.71 -4.55
N ILE A 42 13.41 13.20 -3.75
CA ILE A 42 13.14 12.70 -2.40
C ILE A 42 12.06 11.62 -2.51
N ALA A 43 12.50 10.36 -2.49
CA ALA A 43 11.65 9.17 -2.57
C ALA A 43 11.55 8.42 -1.23
N CYS A 44 12.02 9.04 -0.15
CA CYS A 44 11.90 8.57 1.24
C CYS A 44 11.02 9.52 2.08
N ASP A 45 10.74 9.14 3.33
CA ASP A 45 10.08 10.03 4.28
C ASP A 45 10.92 11.31 4.48
N PRO A 46 10.37 12.51 4.19
CA PRO A 46 11.11 13.76 4.26
C PRO A 46 11.53 14.11 5.70
N ARG A 47 10.83 13.60 6.73
CA ARG A 47 11.15 13.84 8.15
C ARG A 47 12.50 13.29 8.56
N ASN A 48 12.94 12.21 7.91
CA ASN A 48 14.28 11.63 8.11
C ASN A 48 15.41 12.57 7.68
N LEU A 49 15.08 13.66 6.97
CA LEU A 49 16.05 14.61 6.42
C LEU A 49 16.06 15.96 7.16
N TYR A 50 15.24 16.19 8.20
CA TYR A 50 15.06 17.50 8.87
C TYR A 50 16.35 18.22 9.28
N ASN A 51 17.34 17.47 9.77
CA ASN A 51 18.57 18.06 10.29
C ASN A 51 19.70 18.12 9.26
N ILE A 52 19.48 17.58 8.06
CA ILE A 52 20.52 17.44 7.04
C ILE A 52 20.15 18.15 5.74
N CYS A 53 18.87 18.26 5.43
CA CYS A 53 18.35 19.00 4.29
C CYS A 53 17.99 20.42 4.69
N ASP A 54 18.36 21.37 3.85
CA ASP A 54 17.96 22.77 3.98
C ASP A 54 16.52 22.99 3.52
N TYR A 55 15.56 22.35 4.21
CA TYR A 55 14.16 22.59 3.98
C TYR A 55 13.78 24.05 4.26
N THR A 56 12.98 24.61 3.36
CA THR A 56 12.30 25.89 3.54
C THR A 56 11.28 25.80 4.67
N THR A 57 10.88 26.94 5.23
CA THR A 57 9.81 27.00 6.24
C THR A 57 8.49 26.42 5.71
N GLU A 58 8.19 26.59 4.43
CA GLU A 58 6.98 26.02 3.80
C GLU A 58 7.04 24.49 3.74
N GLU A 59 8.19 23.92 3.36
CA GLU A 59 8.42 22.46 3.34
C GLU A 59 8.29 21.87 4.76
N LEU A 60 8.98 22.44 5.75
CA LEU A 60 8.91 21.98 7.14
C LEU A 60 7.47 22.04 7.69
N ALA A 61 6.74 23.13 7.44
CA ALA A 61 5.36 23.28 7.88
C ALA A 61 4.43 22.21 7.30
N ILE A 62 4.72 21.68 6.10
CA ILE A 62 3.98 20.56 5.53
C ILE A 62 4.39 19.24 6.20
N PHE A 63 5.69 18.98 6.30
CA PHE A 63 6.20 17.70 6.79
C PHE A 63 5.88 17.47 8.28
N ASP A 64 5.81 18.54 9.08
CA ASP A 64 5.47 18.48 10.51
C ASP A 64 4.02 18.04 10.76
N LYS A 65 3.19 18.07 9.72
CA LYS A 65 1.78 17.66 9.78
C LYS A 65 1.57 16.21 9.33
N LEU A 66 2.63 15.53 8.88
CA LEU A 66 2.54 14.12 8.50
C LEU A 66 2.35 13.25 9.73
N LYS A 67 1.35 12.39 9.64
CA LYS A 67 1.03 11.33 10.60
C LYS A 67 1.25 9.98 9.94
N ASN A 68 1.56 8.98 10.73
CA ASN A 68 1.61 7.61 10.27
C ASN A 68 1.18 6.64 11.37
N PHE A 69 0.90 5.43 10.93
CA PHE A 69 0.70 4.27 11.77
C PHE A 69 2.01 3.47 11.85
N THR A 70 2.03 2.49 12.75
CA THR A 70 3.07 1.46 12.76
C THR A 70 2.44 0.14 12.38
N PHE A 71 2.91 -0.41 11.25
CA PHE A 71 2.45 -1.70 10.77
C PHE A 71 3.51 -2.76 11.06
N HIS A 72 3.05 -3.87 11.62
CA HIS A 72 3.91 -4.98 12.00
C HIS A 72 3.34 -6.27 11.46
N THR A 73 4.20 -7.05 10.82
CA THR A 73 3.88 -8.41 10.36
C THR A 73 4.85 -9.42 10.94
N SER A 74 4.31 -10.58 11.28
CA SER A 74 5.08 -11.74 11.75
C SER A 74 4.78 -12.93 10.86
N LEU A 75 5.81 -13.52 10.26
CA LEU A 75 5.73 -14.81 9.58
C LEU A 75 5.96 -15.93 10.59
N LEU A 76 4.94 -16.77 10.75
CA LEU A 76 4.92 -17.86 11.70
C LEU A 76 4.96 -19.20 10.98
N LYS A 77 5.74 -20.13 11.52
CA LYS A 77 5.59 -21.56 11.24
C LYS A 77 4.72 -22.15 12.34
N VAL A 78 3.51 -22.56 11.98
CA VAL A 78 2.46 -22.97 12.94
C VAL A 78 2.13 -24.44 12.72
N GLN A 79 1.91 -25.19 13.81
CA GLN A 79 1.45 -26.56 13.71
C GLN A 79 -0.07 -26.58 13.42
N ILE A 80 -0.50 -27.48 12.53
CA ILE A 80 -1.92 -27.67 12.25
C ILE A 80 -2.55 -28.53 13.36
N ASN A 81 -3.66 -28.05 13.93
CA ASN A 81 -4.49 -28.84 14.84
C ASN A 81 -5.37 -29.81 14.01
N ASN A 82 -5.58 -31.03 14.52
CA ASN A 82 -6.32 -32.14 13.89
C ASN A 82 -7.46 -31.69 12.92
N PRO A 83 -7.57 -32.25 11.69
CA PRO A 83 -8.42 -31.74 10.60
C PRO A 83 -9.95 -31.80 10.84
N SER A 84 -10.41 -32.22 12.02
CA SER A 84 -11.82 -32.39 12.37
C SER A 84 -12.49 -31.17 13.00
N THR A 85 -11.78 -30.05 13.18
CA THR A 85 -12.34 -28.85 13.85
C THR A 85 -12.19 -27.59 13.00
N GLN A 86 -13.36 -27.08 12.59
CA GLN A 86 -13.66 -25.75 12.02
C GLN A 86 -13.10 -25.40 10.64
N ALA A 87 -13.95 -24.71 9.86
CA ALA A 87 -13.60 -24.16 8.56
C ALA A 87 -12.38 -23.23 8.70
N THR A 88 -11.21 -23.69 8.26
CA THR A 88 -9.99 -22.89 8.22
C THR A 88 -10.12 -21.90 7.09
N TYR A 89 -10.50 -20.66 7.39
CA TYR A 89 -10.43 -19.59 6.41
C TYR A 89 -8.95 -19.29 6.12
N PRO A 90 -8.53 -19.30 4.84
CA PRO A 90 -7.17 -18.95 4.46
C PRO A 90 -6.76 -17.54 4.89
N GLY A 91 -7.70 -16.60 4.97
CA GLY A 91 -7.52 -15.28 5.57
C GLY A 91 -8.60 -14.97 6.60
N ILE A 92 -8.19 -14.37 7.72
CA ILE A 92 -9.10 -13.84 8.74
C ILE A 92 -8.93 -12.34 8.87
N PHE A 93 -10.04 -11.64 9.11
CA PHE A 93 -10.07 -10.24 9.49
C PHE A 93 -10.99 -10.02 10.70
N ALA A 94 -10.50 -9.32 11.72
CA ALA A 94 -11.20 -8.96 12.94
C ALA A 94 -11.41 -7.43 13.00
N PRO A 95 -12.48 -6.90 12.37
CA PRO A 95 -12.73 -5.46 12.26
C PRO A 95 -12.79 -4.74 13.62
N LYS A 96 -13.46 -5.35 14.61
CA LYS A 96 -13.61 -4.77 15.94
C LYS A 96 -12.26 -4.61 16.67
N VAL A 97 -11.39 -5.60 16.52
CA VAL A 97 -10.03 -5.59 17.10
C VAL A 97 -9.19 -4.51 16.44
N LEU A 98 -9.22 -4.43 15.09
CA LEU A 98 -8.56 -3.35 14.37
C LEU A 98 -9.05 -1.96 14.79
N GLY A 99 -10.32 -1.84 15.17
CA GLY A 99 -10.93 -0.62 15.75
C GLY A 99 -10.10 0.05 16.86
N GLN A 100 -9.32 -0.74 17.60
CA GLN A 100 -8.50 -0.26 18.71
C GLN A 100 -7.16 0.33 18.25
N MET A 101 -6.60 -0.19 17.15
CA MET A 101 -5.29 0.19 16.60
C MET A 101 -4.20 0.29 17.68
N ASP A 102 -4.14 -0.68 18.59
CA ASP A 102 -3.24 -0.69 19.75
C ASP A 102 -2.08 -1.71 19.61
N GLY A 103 -1.91 -2.26 18.40
CA GLY A 103 -0.97 -3.33 18.11
C GLY A 103 -1.53 -4.74 18.32
N SER A 104 -2.81 -4.89 18.65
CA SER A 104 -3.49 -6.18 18.64
C SER A 104 -3.47 -6.85 17.27
N ILE A 105 -3.49 -8.18 17.28
CA ILE A 105 -3.62 -8.99 16.07
C ILE A 105 -5.03 -8.83 15.54
N TYR A 106 -5.14 -8.31 14.32
CA TYR A 106 -6.46 -8.08 13.71
C TYR A 106 -6.68 -8.93 12.46
N ALA A 107 -5.66 -9.61 11.94
CA ALA A 107 -5.79 -10.46 10.77
C ALA A 107 -4.66 -11.50 10.70
N TYR A 108 -4.88 -12.56 9.94
CA TYR A 108 -3.82 -13.41 9.42
C TYR A 108 -4.08 -13.78 7.97
N ARG A 109 -3.03 -14.28 7.32
CA ARG A 109 -3.09 -14.94 6.02
C ARG A 109 -2.23 -16.19 6.00
N ASN A 110 -2.81 -17.31 5.59
CA ASN A 110 -2.12 -18.58 5.43
C ASN A 110 -1.40 -18.63 4.06
N GLU A 111 -0.09 -18.44 4.08
CA GLU A 111 0.76 -18.44 2.88
C GLU A 111 0.87 -19.84 2.26
N SER A 112 0.84 -20.90 3.09
CA SER A 112 0.83 -22.27 2.59
C SER A 112 -0.46 -22.59 1.83
N VAL A 113 -1.62 -22.15 2.31
CA VAL A 113 -2.88 -22.32 1.56
C VAL A 113 -2.87 -21.49 0.28
N LYS A 114 -2.33 -20.27 0.30
CA LYS A 114 -2.16 -19.46 -0.91
C LYS A 114 -1.31 -20.19 -1.97
N GLN A 115 -0.23 -20.85 -1.55
CA GLN A 115 0.68 -21.55 -2.46
C GLN A 115 0.13 -22.89 -2.95
N PHE A 116 -0.43 -23.71 -2.05
CA PHE A 116 -0.74 -25.12 -2.33
C PHE A 116 -2.24 -25.45 -2.38
N GLY A 117 -3.12 -24.49 -2.03
CA GLY A 117 -4.54 -24.72 -1.82
C GLY A 117 -4.85 -25.39 -0.47
N SER A 118 -6.10 -25.31 -0.02
CA SER A 118 -6.47 -25.73 1.34
C SER A 118 -6.31 -27.22 1.58
N ASN A 119 -6.62 -28.06 0.58
CA ASN A 119 -6.54 -29.52 0.71
C ASN A 119 -5.12 -29.97 1.06
N LEU A 120 -4.12 -29.55 0.28
CA LEU A 120 -2.73 -29.94 0.52
C LEU A 120 -2.18 -29.27 1.78
N ALA A 121 -2.48 -27.99 2.00
CA ALA A 121 -2.01 -27.29 3.18
C ALA A 121 -2.52 -27.92 4.48
N ASN A 122 -3.76 -28.42 4.52
CA ASN A 122 -4.35 -29.08 5.69
C ASN A 122 -3.81 -30.49 5.94
N GLU A 123 -3.16 -31.13 4.96
CA GLU A 123 -2.47 -32.42 5.13
C GLU A 123 -1.03 -32.23 5.67
N MET A 124 -0.49 -31.02 5.63
CA MET A 124 0.86 -30.71 6.11
C MET A 124 0.92 -30.72 7.64
N ALA A 125 2.10 -31.01 8.19
CA ALA A 125 2.32 -30.92 9.64
C ALA A 125 2.37 -29.46 10.13
N TYR A 126 2.87 -28.56 9.29
CA TYR A 126 3.05 -27.15 9.59
C TYR A 126 2.56 -26.29 8.42
N ASN A 127 2.09 -25.09 8.71
CA ASN A 127 1.79 -24.06 7.72
C ASN A 127 2.62 -22.81 7.99
N LEU A 128 2.80 -22.00 6.96
CA LEU A 128 3.34 -20.66 7.06
C LEU A 128 2.20 -19.66 7.07
N VAL A 129 2.15 -18.83 8.10
CA VAL A 129 1.06 -17.88 8.34
C VAL A 129 1.64 -16.51 8.63
N THR A 130 1.26 -15.51 7.85
CA THR A 130 1.58 -14.11 8.10
C THR A 130 0.49 -13.50 8.97
N VAL A 131 0.88 -12.94 10.11
CA VAL A 131 -0.02 -12.30 11.08
C VAL A 131 0.16 -10.78 11.03
N TYR A 132 -0.95 -10.03 11.13
CA TYR A 132 -0.98 -8.57 11.01
C TYR A 132 -1.35 -7.88 12.32
N GLN A 133 -0.55 -6.88 12.67
CA GLN A 133 -0.76 -5.99 13.80
C GLN A 133 -0.62 -4.54 13.33
N LEU A 134 -1.48 -3.66 13.83
CA LEU A 134 -1.46 -2.24 13.49
C LEU A 134 -1.58 -1.40 14.77
N GLN A 135 -0.65 -0.47 14.93
CA GLN A 135 -0.74 0.59 15.92
C GLN A 135 -1.09 1.90 15.20
N GLY A 136 -2.04 2.65 15.76
CA GLY A 136 -2.39 3.99 15.29
C GLY A 136 -1.27 4.99 15.52
N GLU A 137 -1.61 6.27 15.37
CA GLU A 137 -0.66 7.36 15.63
C GLU A 137 -0.19 7.33 17.09
N ALA A 138 1.12 7.31 17.31
CA ALA A 138 1.72 7.34 18.64
C ALA A 138 3.02 8.13 18.63
N GLU A 139 3.29 8.88 19.72
CA GLU A 139 4.56 9.59 19.90
C GLU A 139 5.75 8.61 19.96
N THR A 140 5.54 7.45 20.57
CA THR A 140 6.50 6.35 20.61
C THR A 140 5.85 5.10 20.01
N PRO A 141 6.23 4.73 18.78
CA PRO A 141 5.83 3.47 18.17
C PRO A 141 6.23 2.26 19.02
N LEU A 142 5.40 1.23 19.02
CA LEU A 142 5.75 -0.07 19.58
C LEU A 142 6.97 -0.64 18.86
N SER A 143 7.91 -1.17 19.63
CA SER A 143 9.03 -1.95 19.12
C SER A 143 8.59 -3.34 18.67
N SER A 144 9.38 -4.00 17.81
CA SER A 144 9.11 -5.38 17.39
C SER A 144 8.93 -6.35 18.58
N ASN A 145 9.71 -6.16 19.66
CA ASN A 145 9.60 -6.97 20.87
C ASN A 145 8.29 -6.76 21.62
N GLU A 146 7.69 -5.56 21.55
CA GLU A 146 6.40 -5.28 22.17
C GLU A 146 5.25 -5.87 21.35
N PHE A 147 5.31 -5.76 20.01
CA PHE A 147 4.38 -6.46 19.13
C PHE A 147 4.43 -7.98 19.35
N GLU A 148 5.62 -8.56 19.46
CA GLU A 148 5.78 -9.99 19.71
C GLU A 148 5.22 -10.44 21.07
N LYS A 149 5.33 -9.60 22.12
CA LYS A 149 4.67 -9.87 23.40
C LYS A 149 3.15 -9.91 23.27
N ILE A 150 2.57 -8.96 22.56
CA ILE A 150 1.12 -8.92 22.28
C ILE A 150 0.72 -10.15 21.47
N LEU A 151 1.49 -10.50 20.44
CA LEU A 151 1.29 -11.69 19.60
C LEU A 151 1.21 -12.96 20.45
N ASN A 152 2.21 -13.21 21.29
CA ASN A 152 2.29 -14.35 22.19
C ASN A 152 1.09 -14.43 23.15
N GLN A 153 0.71 -13.29 23.73
CA GLN A 153 -0.42 -13.21 24.64
C GLN A 153 -1.75 -13.51 23.94
N GLN A 154 -1.96 -12.98 22.73
CA GLN A 154 -3.25 -13.06 22.04
C GLN A 154 -3.46 -14.40 21.33
N LEU A 155 -2.45 -14.95 20.65
CA LEU A 155 -2.60 -16.25 19.98
C LEU A 155 -2.90 -17.40 20.96
N THR A 156 -2.46 -17.27 22.23
CA THR A 156 -2.77 -18.25 23.27
C THR A 156 -4.24 -18.22 23.71
N ASN A 157 -4.93 -17.09 23.53
CA ASN A 157 -6.27 -16.84 24.07
C ASN A 157 -7.32 -16.51 22.99
N SER A 158 -6.97 -16.64 21.71
CA SER A 158 -7.83 -16.24 20.61
C SER A 158 -8.72 -17.39 20.17
N ASP A 159 -10.04 -17.22 20.30
CA ASP A 159 -11.04 -18.21 19.88
C ASP A 159 -11.15 -18.36 18.35
N TRP A 160 -10.59 -17.43 17.58
CA TRP A 160 -10.60 -17.45 16.12
C TRP A 160 -9.27 -17.90 15.50
N TRP A 161 -8.24 -18.21 16.31
CA TRP A 161 -6.98 -18.77 15.84
C TRP A 161 -7.11 -20.29 15.66
N PRO A 162 -7.06 -20.83 14.41
CA PRO A 162 -7.37 -22.24 14.19
C PRO A 162 -6.14 -23.17 14.39
N PHE A 163 -4.95 -22.61 14.51
CA PHE A 163 -3.70 -23.37 14.60
C PHE A 163 -3.30 -23.65 16.04
N SER A 164 -2.27 -24.48 16.22
CA SER A 164 -1.68 -24.69 17.53
C SER A 164 -1.21 -23.37 18.14
N THR A 165 -1.22 -23.30 19.47
CA THR A 165 -0.55 -22.24 20.22
C THR A 165 0.97 -22.44 20.23
N GLU A 166 1.45 -23.61 19.80
CA GLU A 166 2.86 -23.87 19.51
C GLU A 166 3.22 -23.40 18.09
N TYR A 167 4.09 -22.42 18.00
CA TYR A 167 4.58 -21.86 16.75
C TYR A 167 6.01 -21.32 16.88
N GLU A 168 6.65 -21.11 15.75
CA GLU A 168 7.96 -20.46 15.63
C GLU A 168 7.80 -19.16 14.83
N VAL A 169 8.33 -18.05 15.36
CA VAL A 169 8.43 -16.79 14.62
C VAL A 169 9.66 -16.86 13.72
N LEU A 170 9.46 -16.99 12.40
CA LEU A 170 10.55 -17.08 11.44
C LEU A 170 11.10 -15.70 11.09
N LYS A 171 10.20 -14.73 10.92
CA LYS A 171 10.57 -13.36 10.56
C LYS A 171 9.54 -12.36 11.05
N THR A 172 10.01 -11.18 11.41
CA THR A 172 9.16 -10.02 11.64
C THR A 172 9.56 -8.86 10.75
N PHE A 173 8.60 -7.99 10.45
CA PHE A 173 8.81 -6.78 9.69
C PHE A 173 7.97 -5.65 10.26
N THR A 174 8.64 -4.61 10.76
CA THR A 174 8.01 -3.41 11.33
C THR A 174 8.35 -2.23 10.44
N THR A 175 7.34 -1.45 10.06
CA THR A 175 7.54 -0.24 9.26
C THR A 175 6.60 0.88 9.71
N PRO A 176 7.04 2.15 9.67
CA PRO A 176 6.12 3.25 9.54
C PRO A 176 5.23 3.01 8.33
N TYR A 177 3.94 3.25 8.47
CA TYR A 177 2.94 2.86 7.48
C TYR A 177 1.87 3.93 7.36
N PHE A 178 1.39 4.12 6.14
CA PHE A 178 0.36 5.06 5.77
C PHE A 178 0.65 6.48 6.21
N ASP A 179 1.65 7.12 5.58
CA ASP A 179 1.91 8.54 5.79
C ASP A 179 0.77 9.39 5.21
N HIS A 180 0.10 10.15 6.05
CA HIS A 180 -1.11 10.88 5.70
C HIS A 180 -1.27 12.19 6.48
N PHE A 181 -2.26 12.99 6.08
CA PHE A 181 -2.65 14.25 6.70
C PHE A 181 -4.03 14.12 7.36
N SER A 182 -4.28 14.92 8.40
CA SER A 182 -5.61 15.07 8.98
C SER A 182 -6.58 15.80 8.02
N ASN A 183 -7.88 15.82 8.35
CA ASN A 183 -8.85 16.65 7.63
C ASN A 183 -8.45 18.14 7.58
N GLU A 184 -7.93 18.68 8.69
CA GLU A 184 -7.40 20.05 8.75
C GLU A 184 -6.25 20.24 7.72
N GLY A 185 -5.29 19.31 7.71
CA GLY A 185 -4.19 19.32 6.75
C GLY A 185 -4.64 19.25 5.30
N LEU A 186 -5.68 18.46 5.02
CA LEU A 186 -6.23 18.30 3.67
C LEU A 186 -7.03 19.54 3.22
N PHE A 187 -7.95 20.06 4.02
CA PHE A 187 -8.96 20.99 3.52
C PHE A 187 -8.77 22.44 3.97
N GLU A 188 -8.18 22.69 5.14
CA GLU A 188 -7.80 24.03 5.59
C GLU A 188 -6.43 24.41 5.05
N GLU A 189 -5.46 23.51 5.21
CA GLU A 189 -4.06 23.80 4.86
C GLU A 189 -3.69 23.37 3.43
N LYS A 190 -4.49 22.50 2.80
CA LYS A 190 -4.33 22.05 1.40
C LYS A 190 -2.96 21.43 1.13
N LEU A 191 -2.44 20.66 2.09
CA LEU A 191 -1.04 20.22 2.12
C LEU A 191 -0.63 19.36 0.89
N PRO A 192 -1.39 18.35 0.43
CA PRO A 192 -1.04 17.61 -0.80
C PRO A 192 -0.90 18.52 -2.04
N TRP A 193 -1.76 19.52 -2.16
CA TRP A 193 -1.73 20.45 -3.30
C TRP A 193 -0.62 21.50 -3.16
N LYS A 194 -0.24 21.87 -1.94
CA LYS A 194 0.99 22.65 -1.72
C LYS A 194 2.22 21.86 -2.14
N ILE A 195 2.27 20.55 -1.87
CA ILE A 195 3.37 19.68 -2.36
C ILE A 195 3.41 19.68 -3.90
N LEU A 196 2.27 19.60 -4.59
CA LEU A 196 2.24 19.74 -6.06
C LEU A 196 2.87 21.07 -6.52
N ASN A 197 2.58 22.17 -5.83
CA ASN A 197 3.18 23.47 -6.12
C ASN A 197 4.67 23.56 -5.75
N LEU A 198 5.16 22.69 -4.86
CA LEU A 198 6.58 22.58 -4.51
C LEU A 198 7.36 21.74 -5.52
N GLN A 199 6.70 20.86 -6.28
CA GLN A 199 7.39 20.01 -7.26
C GLN A 199 8.25 20.86 -8.17
N GLY A 200 9.56 20.62 -8.07
CA GLY A 200 10.56 21.22 -8.90
C GLY A 200 11.22 22.48 -8.36
N LYS A 201 10.68 23.07 -7.31
CA LYS A 201 11.35 24.16 -6.60
C LYS A 201 12.64 23.63 -5.97
N ASN A 202 13.66 24.49 -5.91
CA ASN A 202 14.96 24.15 -5.33
C ASN A 202 15.56 22.87 -5.95
N LYS A 203 15.30 22.64 -7.25
CA LYS A 203 15.75 21.45 -7.99
C LYS A 203 15.39 20.13 -7.29
N THR A 204 14.20 20.08 -6.69
CA THR A 204 13.74 18.93 -5.90
C THR A 204 12.38 18.44 -6.37
N LEU A 205 12.24 17.12 -6.54
CA LEU A 205 10.95 16.45 -6.68
C LEU A 205 10.67 15.59 -5.45
N TYR A 206 9.42 15.55 -5.01
CA TYR A 206 8.96 14.71 -3.91
C TYR A 206 8.08 13.60 -4.45
N VAL A 207 8.46 12.35 -4.26
CA VAL A 207 7.76 11.21 -4.90
C VAL A 207 7.46 10.06 -3.95
N HIS A 208 7.77 10.23 -2.66
CA HIS A 208 7.44 9.26 -1.62
C HIS A 208 5.92 9.14 -1.43
N GLY A 209 5.46 8.01 -0.87
CA GLY A 209 4.03 7.70 -0.73
C GLY A 209 3.18 8.73 0.03
N PHE A 210 3.80 9.58 0.87
CA PHE A 210 3.12 10.66 1.59
C PHE A 210 2.45 11.70 0.68
N THR A 211 2.89 11.81 -0.58
CA THR A 211 2.43 12.86 -1.48
C THR A 211 0.98 12.66 -1.94
N CYS A 212 0.51 11.41 -2.00
CA CYS A 212 -0.88 11.11 -2.35
C CYS A 212 -1.40 9.87 -1.60
N PHE A 213 -0.74 8.73 -1.77
CA PHE A 213 -1.06 7.44 -1.20
C PHE A 213 0.14 6.49 -1.42
N GLU A 214 0.34 5.52 -0.53
CA GLU A 214 1.58 4.73 -0.51
C GLU A 214 1.52 3.34 -1.17
N SER A 215 0.40 2.98 -1.81
CA SER A 215 0.35 1.72 -2.58
C SER A 215 1.22 1.81 -3.83
N VAL A 216 1.66 0.66 -4.34
CA VAL A 216 2.50 0.56 -5.55
C VAL A 216 1.89 1.28 -6.75
N LEU A 217 0.59 1.07 -7.00
CA LEU A 217 -0.13 1.74 -8.09
C LEU A 217 -0.06 3.26 -7.97
N HIS A 218 -0.30 3.77 -6.76
CA HIS A 218 -0.32 5.21 -6.53
C HIS A 218 1.08 5.83 -6.64
N CYS A 219 2.14 5.10 -6.28
CA CYS A 219 3.51 5.53 -6.57
C CYS A 219 3.77 5.65 -8.08
N TRP A 220 3.29 4.68 -8.88
CA TRP A 220 3.41 4.71 -10.35
C TRP A 220 2.64 5.87 -10.97
N ASP A 221 1.39 6.05 -10.56
CA ASP A 221 0.49 7.07 -11.10
C ASP A 221 0.89 8.48 -10.65
N TYR A 222 1.38 8.64 -9.42
CA TYR A 222 1.84 9.94 -8.94
C TYR A 222 3.06 10.42 -9.74
N ALA A 223 3.97 9.51 -10.07
CA ALA A 223 5.11 9.84 -10.91
C ALA A 223 4.67 10.32 -12.31
N GLU A 224 3.65 9.67 -12.91
CA GLU A 224 3.02 10.13 -14.16
C GLU A 224 2.40 11.52 -14.00
N LEU A 225 1.62 11.74 -12.93
CA LEU A 225 0.99 13.02 -12.63
C LEU A 225 2.03 14.14 -12.54
N VAL A 226 3.11 13.93 -11.79
CA VAL A 226 4.18 14.92 -11.60
C VAL A 226 4.86 15.22 -12.93
N LEU A 227 5.27 14.20 -13.69
CA LEU A 227 6.05 14.40 -14.91
C LEU A 227 5.26 15.01 -16.06
N ASN A 228 3.95 14.75 -16.17
CA ASN A 228 3.17 15.10 -17.36
C ASN A 228 2.05 16.12 -17.12
N PHE A 229 1.65 16.37 -15.87
CA PHE A 229 0.49 17.22 -15.57
C PHE A 229 0.77 18.36 -14.58
N VAL A 230 1.90 18.32 -13.89
CA VAL A 230 2.31 19.38 -12.95
C VAL A 230 3.30 20.31 -13.64
N GLY A 231 2.82 21.44 -14.16
CA GLY A 231 3.66 22.37 -14.92
C GLY A 231 4.84 22.98 -14.13
N SER A 232 4.79 22.99 -12.78
CA SER A 232 5.95 23.35 -11.96
C SER A 232 7.05 22.29 -11.98
N ALA A 233 6.69 21.02 -12.22
CA ALA A 233 7.59 19.88 -12.26
C ALA A 233 8.24 19.64 -13.63
N GLU A 234 7.76 20.29 -14.71
CA GLU A 234 8.43 20.22 -16.03
C GLU A 234 9.72 21.04 -16.08
N LYS A 235 9.73 22.20 -15.40
CA LYS A 235 10.86 23.14 -15.37
C LYS A 235 12.20 22.65 -14.78
N PRO A 236 12.25 21.74 -13.79
CA PRO A 236 13.48 21.29 -13.12
C PRO A 236 14.03 19.99 -13.69
N LEU A 237 13.31 19.32 -14.59
CA LEU A 237 13.86 18.20 -15.34
C LEU A 237 15.08 18.73 -16.11
N PRO A 238 16.28 18.13 -15.93
CA PRO A 238 17.46 18.63 -16.61
C PRO A 238 17.27 18.60 -18.12
N THR A 239 17.72 19.65 -18.80
CA THR A 239 17.63 19.72 -20.27
C THR A 239 18.57 18.72 -20.93
N GLU A 240 19.71 18.46 -20.30
CA GLU A 240 20.69 17.48 -20.76
C GLU A 240 20.39 16.10 -20.19
N LEU A 241 20.28 15.08 -21.06
CA LEU A 241 19.94 13.72 -20.66
C LEU A 241 21.03 13.00 -19.84
N ASN A 242 22.23 13.56 -19.78
CA ASN A 242 23.35 13.07 -18.96
C ASN A 242 23.63 13.95 -17.73
N ALA A 243 22.72 14.88 -17.41
CA ALA A 243 22.81 15.63 -16.18
C ALA A 243 22.65 14.69 -14.97
N PRO A 244 23.45 14.85 -13.90
CA PRO A 244 23.36 13.97 -12.75
C PRO A 244 22.04 14.17 -12.00
N ILE A 245 21.32 13.07 -11.78
CA ILE A 245 20.09 12.99 -10.98
C ILE A 245 20.35 12.06 -9.79
N VAL A 246 20.09 12.54 -8.58
CA VAL A 246 20.19 11.72 -7.36
C VAL A 246 18.81 11.49 -6.78
N ILE A 247 18.50 10.23 -6.49
CA ILE A 247 17.27 9.80 -5.83
C ILE A 247 17.61 9.30 -4.44
N LEU A 248 16.94 9.82 -3.40
CA LEU A 248 17.09 9.36 -2.02
C LEU A 248 16.00 8.34 -1.68
N GLY A 249 16.42 7.10 -1.46
CA GLY A 249 15.58 5.97 -1.11
C GLY A 249 15.29 5.04 -2.30
N ALA A 250 15.64 3.77 -2.14
CA ALA A 250 15.35 2.69 -3.09
C ALA A 250 14.07 1.91 -2.70
N GLY A 251 13.11 2.59 -2.08
CA GLY A 251 11.75 2.07 -1.94
C GLY A 251 11.00 2.03 -3.28
N VAL A 252 9.79 1.47 -3.29
CA VAL A 252 8.98 1.31 -4.51
C VAL A 252 8.85 2.61 -5.31
N SER A 253 8.56 3.73 -4.65
CA SER A 253 8.50 5.06 -5.28
C SER A 253 9.80 5.44 -5.99
N GLY A 254 10.96 5.21 -5.37
CA GLY A 254 12.26 5.55 -5.93
C GLY A 254 12.62 4.69 -7.15
N LEU A 255 12.39 3.37 -7.05
CA LEU A 255 12.63 2.43 -8.14
C LEU A 255 11.76 2.74 -9.37
N LEU A 256 10.46 2.98 -9.14
CA LEU A 256 9.52 3.31 -10.20
C LEU A 256 9.81 4.68 -10.82
N PHE A 257 10.18 5.68 -10.02
CA PHE A 257 10.54 7.00 -10.54
C PHE A 257 11.83 6.96 -11.37
N ALA A 258 12.85 6.23 -10.92
CA ALA A 258 14.07 6.01 -11.68
C ALA A 258 13.79 5.34 -13.03
N THR A 259 12.92 4.32 -13.04
CA THR A 259 12.49 3.63 -14.27
C THR A 259 11.86 4.59 -15.26
N ARG A 260 10.99 5.50 -14.80
CA ARG A 260 10.38 6.54 -15.65
C ARG A 260 11.41 7.52 -16.20
N LEU A 261 12.34 8.00 -15.37
CA LEU A 261 13.42 8.88 -15.83
C LEU A 261 14.30 8.20 -16.89
N LYS A 262 14.66 6.92 -16.72
CA LYS A 262 15.38 6.15 -17.74
C LYS A 262 14.58 6.05 -19.05
N ARG A 263 13.26 5.80 -18.96
CA ARG A 263 12.37 5.77 -20.13
C ARG A 263 12.23 7.12 -20.83
N LEU A 264 12.45 8.24 -20.12
CA LEU A 264 12.56 9.58 -20.70
C LEU A 264 13.93 9.85 -21.33
N GLY A 265 14.88 8.95 -21.20
CA GLY A 265 16.21 9.02 -21.81
C GLY A 265 17.32 9.52 -20.89
N TYR A 266 17.03 9.79 -19.61
CA TYR A 266 18.07 10.17 -18.65
C TYR A 266 19.03 9.01 -18.38
N THR A 267 20.33 9.32 -18.37
CA THR A 267 21.41 8.32 -18.36
C THR A 267 22.27 8.34 -17.10
N ASP A 268 22.31 9.47 -16.38
CA ASP A 268 23.08 9.62 -15.14
C ASP A 268 22.14 9.74 -13.94
N ILE A 269 21.54 8.61 -13.57
CA ILE A 269 20.64 8.49 -12.41
C ILE A 269 21.31 7.59 -11.39
N GLU A 270 21.40 8.04 -10.15
CA GLU A 270 21.86 7.24 -9.02
C GLU A 270 20.83 7.27 -7.90
N ILE A 271 20.60 6.10 -7.30
CA ILE A 271 19.75 5.95 -6.13
C ILE A 271 20.65 5.71 -4.91
N LEU A 272 20.53 6.55 -3.89
CA LEU A 272 21.20 6.37 -2.60
C LEU A 272 20.22 5.73 -1.62
N GLU A 273 20.53 4.51 -1.18
CA GLU A 273 19.73 3.74 -0.23
C GLU A 273 20.47 3.61 1.10
N SER A 274 19.84 4.07 2.18
CA SER A 274 20.45 4.12 3.50
C SER A 274 20.63 2.74 4.15
N THR A 275 19.86 1.75 3.72
CA THR A 275 19.89 0.37 4.21
C THR A 275 20.67 -0.54 3.27
N ASP A 276 20.79 -1.82 3.63
CA ASP A 276 21.41 -2.87 2.82
C ASP A 276 20.45 -3.50 1.80
N ARG A 277 19.23 -2.98 1.67
CA ARG A 277 18.19 -3.52 0.77
C ARG A 277 17.40 -2.42 0.08
N TYR A 278 16.86 -2.73 -1.09
CA TYR A 278 15.84 -1.93 -1.76
C TYR A 278 14.43 -2.40 -1.36
N CYS A 279 13.42 -1.93 -2.10
CA CYS A 279 11.98 -2.23 -2.03
C CYS A 279 11.22 -1.71 -0.80
N GLY A 280 11.89 -1.08 0.16
CA GLY A 280 11.23 -0.28 1.20
C GLY A 280 10.18 -1.05 2.00
N LYS A 281 8.90 -0.64 1.94
CA LYS A 281 7.79 -1.27 2.67
C LYS A 281 7.33 -2.61 2.07
N THR A 282 7.83 -2.98 0.89
CA THR A 282 7.61 -4.32 0.35
C THR A 282 8.65 -5.28 0.93
N TYR A 283 8.22 -6.46 1.36
CA TYR A 283 9.13 -7.47 1.87
C TYR A 283 8.58 -8.88 1.62
N THR A 284 9.25 -9.58 0.71
CA THR A 284 8.92 -10.94 0.31
C THR A 284 9.97 -11.89 0.88
N ILE A 285 9.53 -12.99 1.47
CA ILE A 285 10.37 -14.10 1.92
C ILE A 285 9.96 -15.33 1.13
N THR A 286 10.94 -16.12 0.71
CA THR A 286 10.67 -17.40 0.06
C THR A 286 11.21 -18.50 0.95
N GLU A 287 10.30 -19.31 1.48
CA GLU A 287 10.65 -20.43 2.36
C GLU A 287 10.62 -21.73 1.56
N ASN A 288 11.63 -22.56 1.76
CA ASN A 288 11.73 -23.86 1.12
C ASN A 288 11.11 -24.99 1.96
N GLU A 289 10.63 -24.70 3.18
CA GLU A 289 9.87 -25.58 4.07
C GLU A 289 8.93 -24.76 4.95
N PRO A 290 7.79 -25.32 5.42
CA PRO A 290 7.21 -26.62 5.06
C PRO A 290 6.60 -26.62 3.65
N TYR A 291 6.62 -27.77 2.98
CA TYR A 291 5.95 -28.04 1.69
C TYR A 291 5.22 -29.40 1.74
N PRO A 292 4.23 -29.63 0.86
CA PRO A 292 3.54 -30.92 0.79
C PRO A 292 4.44 -32.04 0.27
N GLY A 293 4.23 -33.27 0.75
CA GLY A 293 5.00 -34.43 0.31
C GLY A 293 4.88 -34.67 -1.21
N GLY A 294 6.01 -34.61 -1.93
CA GLY A 294 6.07 -34.91 -3.36
C GLY A 294 6.23 -33.72 -4.32
N SER A 295 6.19 -32.47 -3.83
CA SER A 295 6.57 -31.28 -4.61
C SER A 295 7.36 -30.29 -3.75
N PRO A 296 8.65 -30.00 -4.04
CA PRO A 296 9.46 -29.02 -3.29
C PRO A 296 9.23 -27.60 -3.81
N GLU A 297 7.98 -27.21 -3.99
CA GLU A 297 7.64 -25.84 -4.34
C GLU A 297 7.86 -24.93 -3.12
N ASN A 298 8.58 -23.83 -3.33
CA ASN A 298 8.79 -22.85 -2.28
C ASN A 298 7.50 -22.10 -1.97
N THR A 299 7.29 -21.72 -0.72
CA THR A 299 6.21 -20.83 -0.33
C THR A 299 6.69 -19.39 -0.39
N VAL A 300 6.03 -18.58 -1.20
CA VAL A 300 6.24 -17.12 -1.20
C VAL A 300 5.41 -16.50 -0.08
N CYS A 301 6.04 -15.77 0.83
CA CYS A 301 5.43 -15.14 2.00
C CYS A 301 5.58 -13.62 1.90
N GLU A 302 4.47 -12.89 1.85
CA GLU A 302 4.50 -11.42 1.74
C GLU A 302 4.27 -10.75 3.09
N LEU A 303 5.28 -10.06 3.62
CA LEU A 303 5.22 -9.35 4.90
C LEU A 303 4.84 -7.86 4.73
N GLY A 304 4.74 -7.38 3.50
CA GLY A 304 4.32 -6.02 3.17
C GLY A 304 3.29 -6.01 2.04
N THR A 305 3.63 -5.43 0.90
CA THR A 305 2.79 -5.44 -0.31
C THR A 305 2.44 -6.87 -0.71
N CYS A 306 1.16 -7.14 -1.02
CA CYS A 306 0.70 -8.50 -1.31
C CYS A 306 -0.31 -8.62 -2.44
N TYR A 307 -1.26 -7.70 -2.56
CA TYR A 307 -2.36 -7.82 -3.53
C TYR A 307 -2.19 -6.89 -4.73
N LEU A 308 -2.70 -7.34 -5.87
CA LEU A 308 -3.11 -6.51 -6.98
C LEU A 308 -4.64 -6.57 -7.10
N SER A 309 -5.20 -5.47 -7.55
CA SER A 309 -6.60 -5.39 -8.00
C SER A 309 -6.62 -5.04 -9.49
N PRO A 310 -7.77 -5.10 -10.16
CA PRO A 310 -7.86 -4.80 -11.60
C PRO A 310 -7.52 -3.33 -11.93
N ALA A 311 -7.48 -2.45 -10.92
CA ALA A 311 -6.93 -1.10 -11.07
C ALA A 311 -5.43 -1.09 -11.42
N TYR A 312 -4.72 -2.20 -11.22
CA TYR A 312 -3.30 -2.34 -11.55
C TYR A 312 -3.05 -2.73 -13.01
N ASP A 313 -4.09 -3.04 -13.80
CA ASP A 313 -3.91 -3.58 -15.16
C ASP A 313 -3.06 -2.68 -16.05
N HIS A 314 -3.21 -1.34 -15.95
CA HIS A 314 -2.37 -0.42 -16.73
C HIS A 314 -0.93 -0.39 -16.24
N LEU A 315 -0.70 -0.50 -14.93
CA LEU A 315 0.65 -0.61 -14.37
C LEU A 315 1.32 -1.91 -14.83
N VAL A 316 0.59 -3.02 -14.81
CA VAL A 316 1.08 -4.32 -15.25
C VAL A 316 1.43 -4.27 -16.74
N GLU A 317 0.58 -3.70 -17.58
CA GLU A 317 0.87 -3.53 -19.01
C GLU A 317 2.07 -2.59 -19.26
N ASP A 318 2.16 -1.49 -18.51
CA ASP A 318 3.25 -0.52 -18.60
C ASP A 318 4.59 -1.08 -18.14
N LEU A 319 4.60 -2.09 -17.27
CA LEU A 319 5.80 -2.70 -16.67
C LEU A 319 5.98 -4.16 -17.09
N LYS A 320 5.24 -4.65 -18.10
CA LYS A 320 5.16 -6.07 -18.44
C LYS A 320 6.50 -6.73 -18.72
N GLU A 321 7.51 -5.97 -19.15
CA GLU A 321 8.86 -6.48 -19.36
C GLU A 321 9.52 -6.96 -18.05
N PHE A 322 9.07 -6.50 -16.89
CA PHE A 322 9.59 -6.88 -15.58
C PHE A 322 8.75 -7.95 -14.87
N PHE A 323 7.68 -8.44 -15.50
CA PHE A 323 6.83 -9.51 -14.97
C PHE A 323 7.25 -10.91 -15.50
N VAL A 324 8.46 -11.04 -16.07
CA VAL A 324 8.93 -12.29 -16.68
C VAL A 324 8.99 -13.39 -15.62
N ASP A 325 8.36 -14.52 -15.91
CA ASP A 325 8.23 -15.66 -15.00
C ASP A 325 7.68 -15.30 -13.60
N ASN A 326 6.85 -14.26 -13.50
CA ASN A 326 6.21 -13.84 -12.26
C ASN A 326 4.73 -13.48 -12.53
N ALA A 327 3.95 -14.48 -12.91
CA ALA A 327 2.57 -14.27 -13.33
C ALA A 327 1.67 -13.80 -12.19
N GLN A 328 0.58 -13.12 -12.55
CA GLN A 328 -0.51 -12.87 -11.62
C GLN A 328 -1.26 -14.19 -11.34
N ILE A 329 -1.40 -14.53 -10.07
CA ILE A 329 -2.11 -15.73 -9.61
C ILE A 329 -3.35 -15.33 -8.81
N ASN A 330 -4.45 -16.06 -9.01
CA ASN A 330 -5.68 -15.83 -8.26
C ASN A 330 -5.47 -16.24 -6.80
N PHE A 331 -5.71 -15.29 -5.89
CA PHE A 331 -5.52 -15.49 -4.46
C PHE A 331 -6.51 -16.50 -3.86
N ALA A 332 -7.68 -16.69 -4.48
CA ALA A 332 -8.78 -17.53 -4.02
C ALA A 332 -9.10 -18.68 -4.99
N LYS A 333 -8.13 -19.12 -5.81
CA LYS A 333 -8.37 -20.10 -6.88
C LYS A 333 -9.08 -21.36 -6.35
N GLY A 334 -10.37 -21.49 -6.66
CA GLY A 334 -11.20 -22.65 -6.28
C GLY A 334 -11.69 -22.65 -4.82
N GLU A 335 -11.49 -21.57 -4.06
CA GLU A 335 -11.86 -21.45 -2.64
C GLU A 335 -12.87 -20.30 -2.43
N PRO A 336 -14.17 -20.54 -2.66
CA PRO A 336 -15.19 -19.48 -2.60
C PRO A 336 -15.31 -18.82 -1.21
N ASN A 337 -14.87 -19.52 -0.15
CA ASN A 337 -14.84 -19.01 1.22
C ASN A 337 -13.41 -18.69 1.68
N PHE A 338 -12.61 -18.04 0.85
CA PHE A 338 -11.22 -17.69 1.16
C PHE A 338 -11.07 -16.80 2.42
N ARG A 339 -12.10 -16.02 2.77
CA ARG A 339 -12.04 -14.98 3.82
C ARG A 339 -13.12 -15.17 4.88
N GLY A 340 -12.69 -15.22 6.13
CA GLY A 340 -13.57 -15.18 7.30
C GLY A 340 -13.45 -13.84 8.03
N ILE A 341 -14.57 -13.38 8.58
CA ILE A 341 -14.67 -12.13 9.35
C ILE A 341 -15.08 -12.49 10.77
N VAL A 342 -14.27 -12.08 11.76
CA VAL A 342 -14.63 -12.21 13.18
C VAL A 342 -15.72 -11.20 13.51
N ILE A 343 -16.83 -11.66 14.08
CA ILE A 343 -18.04 -10.85 14.26
C ILE A 343 -18.35 -10.48 15.71
N GLU A 344 -17.48 -10.85 16.65
CA GLU A 344 -17.64 -10.49 18.06
C GLU A 344 -17.73 -8.97 18.22
N GLY A 345 -18.84 -8.50 18.80
CA GLY A 345 -19.09 -7.07 19.04
C GLY A 345 -19.33 -6.22 17.78
N GLU A 346 -19.59 -6.85 16.63
CA GLU A 346 -19.87 -6.17 15.35
C GLU A 346 -21.36 -5.88 15.12
N PHE A 347 -22.25 -6.57 15.83
CA PHE A 347 -23.70 -6.56 15.64
C PHE A 347 -24.43 -6.44 16.98
N GLU A 348 -25.58 -5.77 16.94
CA GLU A 348 -26.53 -5.66 18.05
C GLU A 348 -27.81 -6.43 17.73
N PRO A 349 -28.62 -6.86 18.73
CA PRO A 349 -29.92 -7.47 18.47
C PRO A 349 -30.78 -6.57 17.58
N PRO A 350 -31.47 -7.12 16.56
CA PRO A 350 -31.70 -8.54 16.26
C PRO A 350 -30.70 -9.21 15.30
N TYR A 351 -29.57 -8.59 14.97
CA TYR A 351 -28.65 -9.07 13.91
C TYR A 351 -27.49 -9.93 14.42
N VAL A 352 -27.46 -10.28 15.71
CA VAL A 352 -26.36 -11.06 16.32
C VAL A 352 -26.40 -12.51 15.81
N PRO A 353 -25.39 -12.97 15.05
CA PRO A 353 -25.30 -14.37 14.61
C PRO A 353 -24.89 -15.30 15.75
N ASN A 354 -25.06 -16.60 15.55
CA ASN A 354 -24.64 -17.60 16.54
C ASN A 354 -23.16 -18.00 16.35
N GLU A 355 -22.61 -17.75 15.17
CA GLU A 355 -21.26 -18.05 14.77
C GLU A 355 -20.28 -16.96 15.28
N ALA A 356 -19.03 -17.33 15.53
CA ALA A 356 -17.97 -16.37 15.88
C ALA A 356 -17.31 -15.75 14.64
N ILE A 357 -17.35 -16.45 13.51
CA ILE A 357 -16.74 -16.07 12.24
C ILE A 357 -17.74 -16.31 11.12
N LEU A 358 -17.94 -15.32 10.25
CA LEU A 358 -18.75 -15.47 9.04
C LEU A 358 -17.87 -15.46 7.78
N PRO A 359 -18.25 -16.19 6.72
CA PRO A 359 -17.73 -15.93 5.39
C PRO A 359 -17.92 -14.45 5.01
N GLN A 360 -16.99 -13.88 4.26
CA GLN A 360 -17.03 -12.46 3.88
C GLN A 360 -18.35 -12.04 3.21
N GLN A 361 -18.93 -12.87 2.33
CA GLN A 361 -20.21 -12.59 1.68
C GLN A 361 -21.35 -12.45 2.67
N ASP A 362 -21.47 -13.39 3.61
CA ASP A 362 -22.52 -13.37 4.65
C ASP A 362 -22.34 -12.16 5.57
N TYR A 363 -21.10 -11.82 5.92
CA TYR A 363 -20.79 -10.60 6.66
C TYR A 363 -21.24 -9.35 5.91
N ILE A 364 -20.97 -9.23 4.60
CA ILE A 364 -21.38 -8.07 3.79
C ILE A 364 -22.90 -7.91 3.81
N LEU A 365 -23.65 -8.99 3.56
CA LEU A 365 -25.10 -8.97 3.53
C LEU A 365 -25.68 -8.60 4.91
N LEU A 366 -25.16 -9.21 5.98
CA LEU A 366 -25.64 -8.96 7.33
C LEU A 366 -25.30 -7.54 7.80
N LYS A 367 -24.09 -7.03 7.49
CA LYS A 367 -23.69 -5.65 7.81
C LYS A 367 -24.57 -4.64 7.09
N ALA A 368 -24.93 -4.90 5.84
CA ALA A 368 -25.88 -4.05 5.11
C ALA A 368 -27.27 -4.07 5.76
N LYS A 369 -27.81 -5.24 6.14
CA LYS A 369 -29.09 -5.33 6.86
C LYS A 369 -29.07 -4.52 8.16
N ALA A 370 -28.03 -4.70 8.98
CA ALA A 370 -27.89 -4.04 10.26
C ALA A 370 -27.81 -2.51 10.13
N LEU A 371 -26.97 -2.01 9.22
CA LEU A 371 -26.77 -0.57 9.06
C LEU A 371 -27.96 0.14 8.37
N LEU A 372 -28.70 -0.57 7.53
CA LEU A 372 -29.91 -0.05 6.89
C LEU A 372 -31.20 -0.27 7.71
N ASN A 373 -31.10 -0.95 8.86
CA ASN A 373 -32.24 -1.36 9.69
C ASN A 373 -33.30 -2.16 8.91
N LEU A 374 -32.87 -3.10 8.06
CA LEU A 374 -33.76 -3.99 7.30
C LEU A 374 -34.26 -5.16 8.15
N ASP A 375 -35.30 -5.88 7.73
CA ASP A 375 -35.67 -7.12 8.42
C ASP A 375 -34.45 -8.09 8.45
N PRO A 376 -34.08 -8.68 9.60
CA PRO A 376 -33.03 -9.71 9.64
C PRO A 376 -33.26 -10.85 8.65
N ASN A 377 -34.53 -11.18 8.36
CA ASN A 377 -34.94 -12.20 7.41
C ASN A 377 -35.09 -11.69 5.98
N GLU A 378 -34.73 -10.43 5.70
CA GLU A 378 -34.78 -9.86 4.35
C GLU A 378 -34.01 -10.74 3.36
N LEU A 379 -34.59 -10.94 2.18
CA LEU A 379 -34.04 -11.86 1.19
C LEU A 379 -32.69 -11.34 0.67
N PRO A 380 -31.66 -12.21 0.51
CA PRO A 380 -30.34 -11.79 0.02
C PRO A 380 -30.39 -10.95 -1.26
N ASN A 381 -31.22 -11.33 -2.23
CA ASN A 381 -31.37 -10.60 -3.50
C ASN A 381 -31.91 -9.17 -3.31
N VAL A 382 -32.72 -8.92 -2.29
CA VAL A 382 -33.22 -7.58 -1.97
C VAL A 382 -32.10 -6.73 -1.37
N VAL A 383 -31.36 -7.27 -0.40
CA VAL A 383 -30.17 -6.60 0.16
C VAL A 383 -29.14 -6.30 -0.93
N MET A 384 -28.95 -7.23 -1.85
CA MET A 384 -28.08 -7.06 -3.00
C MET A 384 -28.50 -5.91 -3.91
N SER A 385 -29.81 -5.69 -4.09
CA SER A 385 -30.29 -4.53 -4.87
C SER A 385 -29.91 -3.19 -4.20
N TYR A 386 -29.93 -3.11 -2.87
CA TYR A 386 -29.46 -1.93 -2.14
C TYR A 386 -27.94 -1.71 -2.31
N ILE A 387 -27.15 -2.78 -2.28
CA ILE A 387 -25.70 -2.72 -2.52
C ILE A 387 -25.42 -2.25 -3.95
N ALA A 388 -26.08 -2.84 -4.96
CA ALA A 388 -25.90 -2.47 -6.35
C ALA A 388 -26.27 -1.00 -6.64
N LEU A 389 -27.39 -0.52 -6.08
CA LEU A 389 -27.79 0.90 -6.19
C LEU A 389 -26.78 1.83 -5.51
N ALA A 390 -26.28 1.45 -4.32
CA ALA A 390 -25.26 2.21 -3.62
C ALA A 390 -23.94 2.25 -4.40
N LEU A 391 -23.54 1.17 -5.09
CA LEU A 391 -22.34 1.14 -5.92
C LEU A 391 -22.45 2.04 -7.17
N ALA A 392 -23.59 2.03 -7.83
CA ALA A 392 -23.86 2.96 -8.93
C ALA A 392 -23.76 4.41 -8.43
N LYS A 393 -24.38 4.70 -7.27
CA LYS A 393 -24.31 6.04 -6.65
C LYS A 393 -22.88 6.41 -6.24
N TYR A 394 -22.13 5.49 -5.63
CA TYR A 394 -20.74 5.67 -5.25
C TYR A 394 -19.88 6.01 -6.48
N SER A 395 -20.05 5.27 -7.58
CA SER A 395 -19.30 5.49 -8.82
C SER A 395 -19.52 6.89 -9.40
N VAL A 396 -20.78 7.36 -9.40
CA VAL A 396 -21.14 8.71 -9.87
C VAL A 396 -20.56 9.78 -8.93
N LEU A 397 -20.69 9.60 -7.62
CA LEU A 397 -20.15 10.53 -6.63
C LEU A 397 -18.62 10.60 -6.68
N HIS A 398 -17.95 9.46 -6.77
CA HIS A 398 -16.50 9.38 -6.90
C HIS A 398 -16.02 10.16 -8.12
N TRP A 399 -16.59 9.92 -9.30
CA TRP A 399 -16.22 10.67 -10.51
C TRP A 399 -16.49 12.17 -10.38
N LYS A 400 -17.62 12.57 -9.78
CA LYS A 400 -17.96 13.98 -9.57
C LYS A 400 -16.97 14.69 -8.64
N ILE A 401 -16.51 14.00 -7.60
CA ILE A 401 -15.69 14.57 -6.52
C ILE A 401 -14.19 14.48 -6.86
N MET A 402 -13.73 13.31 -7.28
CA MET A 402 -12.31 13.00 -7.54
C MET A 402 -11.91 13.31 -8.99
N GLY A 403 -12.87 13.40 -9.92
CA GLY A 403 -12.60 13.61 -11.33
C GLY A 403 -11.98 12.38 -12.01
N SER A 404 -11.36 12.60 -13.17
CA SER A 404 -10.70 11.55 -13.96
C SER A 404 -9.17 11.54 -13.82
N GLN A 405 -8.60 12.49 -13.07
CA GLN A 405 -7.14 12.54 -12.87
C GLN A 405 -6.75 11.52 -11.80
N THR A 406 -5.82 10.63 -12.13
CA THR A 406 -5.18 9.73 -11.17
C THR A 406 -3.80 10.25 -10.77
N PRO A 407 -3.30 9.89 -9.57
CA PRO A 407 -4.00 9.17 -8.51
C PRO A 407 -4.88 10.10 -7.64
N MET A 408 -4.76 11.41 -7.80
CA MET A 408 -5.47 12.40 -7.00
C MET A 408 -5.96 13.57 -7.87
N PRO A 409 -7.04 14.27 -7.47
CA PRO A 409 -7.47 15.48 -8.16
C PRO A 409 -6.43 16.61 -8.03
N LEU A 410 -6.29 17.41 -9.09
CA LEU A 410 -5.38 18.57 -9.10
C LEU A 410 -5.83 19.71 -8.19
N LYS A 411 -7.05 19.64 -7.65
CA LYS A 411 -7.60 20.60 -6.69
C LYS A 411 -8.23 19.86 -5.51
N PRO A 412 -8.28 20.46 -4.31
CA PRO A 412 -8.97 19.88 -3.18
C PRO A 412 -10.42 19.52 -3.51
N PRO A 413 -10.86 18.27 -3.26
CA PRO A 413 -12.26 17.88 -3.38
C PRO A 413 -13.04 18.38 -2.16
N GLU A 414 -13.48 19.64 -2.21
CA GLU A 414 -14.10 20.35 -1.09
C GLU A 414 -15.36 19.64 -0.53
N GLU A 415 -16.02 18.80 -1.32
CA GLU A 415 -17.15 17.96 -0.91
C GLU A 415 -16.82 16.94 0.20
N LEU A 416 -15.53 16.61 0.36
CA LEU A 416 -15.02 15.67 1.36
C LEU A 416 -14.55 16.35 2.66
N ARG A 417 -14.67 17.68 2.73
CA ARG A 417 -14.22 18.47 3.88
C ARG A 417 -14.83 17.96 5.18
N ASP A 418 -13.97 17.83 6.18
CA ASP A 418 -14.30 17.45 7.57
C ASP A 418 -15.03 16.12 7.73
N LYS A 419 -14.91 15.22 6.75
CA LYS A 419 -15.56 13.90 6.79
C LYS A 419 -14.54 12.79 6.94
N THR A 420 -14.83 11.88 7.84
CA THR A 420 -14.26 10.54 7.83
C THR A 420 -14.86 9.76 6.67
N PHE A 421 -14.20 8.66 6.27
CA PHE A 421 -14.71 7.85 5.18
C PHE A 421 -16.08 7.25 5.51
N TYR A 422 -16.32 6.86 6.76
CA TYR A 422 -17.63 6.40 7.21
C TYR A 422 -18.72 7.48 7.11
N GLU A 423 -18.46 8.69 7.62
CA GLU A 423 -19.43 9.80 7.54
C GLU A 423 -19.77 10.16 6.09
N PHE A 424 -18.79 10.13 5.18
CA PHE A 424 -19.06 10.29 3.75
C PHE A 424 -20.04 9.24 3.21
N LEU A 425 -19.88 7.97 3.60
CA LEU A 425 -20.81 6.92 3.17
C LEU A 425 -22.21 7.12 3.77
N ASP A 426 -22.29 7.47 5.05
CA ASP A 426 -23.56 7.70 5.75
C ASP A 426 -24.37 8.83 5.13
N GLU A 427 -23.77 10.03 5.04
CA GLU A 427 -24.42 11.22 4.50
C GLU A 427 -24.90 11.05 3.05
N ASN A 428 -24.25 10.15 2.30
CA ASN A 428 -24.59 9.85 0.92
C ASN A 428 -25.47 8.60 0.77
N GLY A 429 -25.97 8.00 1.86
CA GLY A 429 -26.85 6.83 1.82
C GLY A 429 -26.18 5.61 1.19
N LEU A 430 -24.92 5.37 1.55
CA LEU A 430 -24.05 4.31 1.01
C LEU A 430 -23.64 3.29 2.10
N LEU A 431 -24.33 3.28 3.24
CA LEU A 431 -23.99 2.41 4.38
C LEU A 431 -24.04 0.91 4.04
N SER A 432 -24.81 0.50 3.04
CA SER A 432 -24.82 -0.90 2.55
C SER A 432 -23.44 -1.36 2.02
N LEU A 433 -22.55 -0.42 1.69
CA LEU A 433 -21.19 -0.74 1.21
C LEU A 433 -20.18 -0.97 2.33
N VAL A 434 -20.51 -0.62 3.58
CA VAL A 434 -19.54 -0.61 4.70
C VAL A 434 -18.92 -1.99 4.91
N GLY A 435 -19.72 -3.07 4.92
CA GLY A 435 -19.18 -4.42 5.15
C GLY A 435 -18.13 -4.84 4.11
N MET A 436 -18.29 -4.39 2.86
CA MET A 436 -17.35 -4.66 1.78
C MET A 436 -16.10 -3.77 1.87
N ILE A 437 -16.32 -2.45 2.01
CA ILE A 437 -15.25 -1.46 2.03
C ILE A 437 -14.35 -1.63 3.26
N GLN A 438 -14.90 -2.00 4.41
CA GLN A 438 -14.15 -2.17 5.64
C GLN A 438 -13.06 -3.23 5.50
N TYR A 439 -13.36 -4.38 4.89
CA TYR A 439 -12.34 -5.36 4.57
C TYR A 439 -11.33 -4.78 3.58
N MET A 440 -11.79 -4.28 2.44
CA MET A 440 -10.93 -3.81 1.35
C MET A 440 -9.99 -2.67 1.73
N TYR A 441 -10.37 -1.85 2.70
CA TYR A 441 -9.56 -0.71 3.14
C TYR A 441 -8.72 -1.08 4.37
N SER A 442 -9.38 -1.54 5.43
CA SER A 442 -8.78 -1.61 6.75
C SER A 442 -7.88 -2.84 6.93
N VAL A 443 -8.17 -3.98 6.26
CA VAL A 443 -7.33 -5.18 6.39
C VAL A 443 -5.88 -4.93 5.96
N GLN A 444 -5.68 -3.99 5.04
CA GLN A 444 -4.38 -3.62 4.45
C GLN A 444 -3.54 -2.66 5.31
N GLY A 445 -4.03 -2.27 6.49
CA GLY A 445 -3.29 -1.41 7.41
C GLY A 445 -3.50 0.09 7.21
N TYR A 446 -4.45 0.52 6.37
CA TYR A 446 -4.75 1.94 6.12
C TYR A 446 -5.64 2.59 7.20
N GLY A 447 -5.83 1.90 8.33
CA GLY A 447 -6.62 2.38 9.46
C GLY A 447 -8.12 2.11 9.31
N VAL A 448 -8.91 2.79 10.15
CA VAL A 448 -10.35 2.53 10.31
C VAL A 448 -11.19 3.63 9.66
N MET A 449 -12.29 3.24 9.02
CA MET A 449 -13.14 4.14 8.23
C MET A 449 -13.75 5.28 9.05
N THR A 450 -13.92 5.11 10.36
CA THR A 450 -14.48 6.11 11.28
C THR A 450 -13.47 7.17 11.71
N ASN A 451 -12.18 6.99 11.43
CA ASN A 451 -11.13 7.92 11.85
C ASN A 451 -10.38 8.51 10.65
N ILE A 452 -10.32 7.77 9.53
CA ILE A 452 -9.56 8.21 8.37
C ILE A 452 -10.34 9.21 7.52
N PRO A 453 -9.71 10.30 7.01
CA PRO A 453 -10.35 11.21 6.09
C PRO A 453 -10.93 10.52 4.86
N ALA A 454 -12.13 10.92 4.44
CA ALA A 454 -12.81 10.37 3.26
C ALA A 454 -11.95 10.46 2.00
N TYR A 455 -11.14 11.51 1.88
CA TYR A 455 -10.16 11.69 0.79
C TYR A 455 -9.32 10.42 0.53
N TYR A 456 -8.77 9.82 1.58
CA TYR A 456 -7.92 8.63 1.43
C TYR A 456 -8.73 7.39 1.09
N GLY A 457 -9.95 7.28 1.63
CA GLY A 457 -10.91 6.25 1.26
C GLY A 457 -11.22 6.27 -0.24
N LEU A 458 -11.53 7.44 -0.79
CA LEU A 458 -11.84 7.62 -2.22
C LEU A 458 -10.61 7.56 -3.13
N THR A 459 -9.43 7.87 -2.61
CA THR A 459 -8.17 7.70 -3.37
C THR A 459 -7.91 6.21 -3.61
N TRP A 460 -8.03 5.38 -2.57
CA TRP A 460 -7.83 3.93 -2.69
C TRP A 460 -8.99 3.19 -3.38
N ILE A 461 -10.23 3.44 -2.94
CA ILE A 461 -11.41 2.71 -3.42
C ILE A 461 -11.98 3.41 -4.64
N THR A 462 -11.42 3.14 -5.82
CA THR A 462 -11.94 3.68 -7.07
C THR A 462 -13.14 2.86 -7.58
N PRO A 463 -13.94 3.39 -8.52
CA PRO A 463 -15.06 2.65 -9.11
C PRO A 463 -14.65 1.31 -9.71
N ILE A 464 -13.48 1.23 -10.36
CA ILE A 464 -12.98 -0.04 -10.92
C ILE A 464 -12.63 -1.04 -9.81
N VAL A 465 -12.02 -0.61 -8.70
CA VAL A 465 -11.69 -1.49 -7.57
C VAL A 465 -12.95 -2.12 -6.99
N ILE A 466 -13.99 -1.32 -6.73
CA ILE A 466 -15.19 -1.82 -6.07
C ILE A 466 -16.14 -2.58 -7.03
N GLN A 467 -16.23 -2.16 -8.30
CA GLN A 467 -17.07 -2.85 -9.28
C GLN A 467 -16.54 -4.24 -9.60
N THR A 468 -15.22 -4.41 -9.75
CA THR A 468 -14.69 -5.73 -10.08
C THR A 468 -14.77 -6.66 -8.87
N ILE A 469 -14.53 -6.16 -7.65
CA ILE A 469 -14.73 -6.95 -6.41
C ILE A 469 -16.20 -7.29 -6.16
N LEU A 470 -17.14 -6.42 -6.56
CA LEU A 470 -18.55 -6.82 -6.62
C LEU A 470 -18.69 -8.03 -7.55
N LEU A 471 -18.22 -7.96 -8.80
CA LEU A 471 -18.36 -9.05 -9.77
C LEU A 471 -17.74 -10.38 -9.29
N ASP A 472 -16.59 -10.36 -8.59
CA ASP A 472 -15.99 -11.54 -7.93
C ASP A 472 -16.94 -12.23 -6.94
N ASN A 473 -17.72 -11.43 -6.22
CA ASN A 473 -18.70 -11.93 -5.27
C ASN A 473 -20.01 -12.40 -5.93
N PHE A 474 -20.18 -12.31 -7.26
CA PHE A 474 -21.44 -12.71 -7.92
C PHE A 474 -21.28 -13.62 -9.12
N ASP A 475 -20.09 -13.73 -9.72
CA ASP A 475 -19.85 -14.58 -10.88
C ASP A 475 -18.59 -15.43 -10.68
N PRO A 476 -18.71 -16.76 -10.52
CA PRO A 476 -17.57 -17.65 -10.37
C PRO A 476 -16.83 -17.96 -11.69
N GLU A 477 -17.17 -17.31 -12.81
CA GLU A 477 -16.34 -17.42 -14.02
C GLU A 477 -14.89 -16.93 -13.74
N GLU A 478 -13.92 -17.60 -14.37
CA GLU A 478 -12.50 -17.74 -14.01
C GLU A 478 -11.63 -16.45 -13.91
N ILE A 479 -12.21 -15.25 -13.84
CA ILE A 479 -11.45 -13.99 -13.82
C ILE A 479 -10.95 -13.69 -12.40
N PRO A 480 -9.63 -13.71 -12.14
CA PRO A 480 -9.10 -13.36 -10.83
C PRO A 480 -9.33 -11.88 -10.53
N VAL A 481 -10.03 -11.54 -9.45
CA VAL A 481 -10.28 -10.14 -9.09
C VAL A 481 -9.31 -9.61 -8.03
N VAL A 482 -8.83 -10.47 -7.14
CA VAL A 482 -7.70 -10.15 -6.27
C VAL A 482 -6.59 -11.15 -6.57
N THR A 483 -5.45 -10.63 -7.04
CA THR A 483 -4.30 -11.45 -7.43
C THR A 483 -3.10 -11.21 -6.54
N GLY A 484 -2.21 -12.19 -6.49
CA GLY A 484 -0.84 -12.05 -6.02
C GLY A 484 0.13 -12.28 -7.16
N LEU A 485 1.43 -12.17 -6.88
CA LEU A 485 2.48 -12.52 -7.82
C LEU A 485 3.06 -13.89 -7.46
N GLU A 486 3.20 -14.76 -8.45
CA GLU A 486 3.64 -16.15 -8.28
C GLU A 486 4.99 -16.28 -7.56
N LYS A 487 5.95 -15.40 -7.86
CA LYS A 487 7.25 -15.29 -7.20
C LYS A 487 7.33 -14.12 -6.22
N GLY A 488 6.19 -13.48 -5.95
CA GLY A 488 6.05 -12.34 -5.07
C GLY A 488 6.52 -11.01 -5.66
N TRP A 489 6.29 -9.94 -4.90
CA TRP A 489 6.66 -8.58 -5.27
C TRP A 489 8.17 -8.36 -5.25
N GLY A 490 8.90 -9.03 -4.35
CA GLY A 490 10.36 -9.02 -4.32
C GLY A 490 10.96 -9.36 -5.69
N ALA A 491 10.47 -10.42 -6.33
CA ALA A 491 10.95 -10.83 -7.65
C ALA A 491 10.67 -9.79 -8.75
N LEU A 492 9.56 -9.03 -8.67
CA LEU A 492 9.31 -7.91 -9.59
C LEU A 492 10.33 -6.78 -9.37
N TRP A 493 10.65 -6.45 -8.12
CA TRP A 493 11.66 -5.44 -7.81
C TRP A 493 13.06 -5.87 -8.25
N ASP A 494 13.42 -7.14 -8.05
CA ASP A 494 14.67 -7.71 -8.55
C ASP A 494 14.78 -7.52 -10.07
N GLN A 495 13.70 -7.78 -10.82
CA GLN A 495 13.67 -7.58 -12.27
C GLN A 495 13.79 -6.11 -12.67
N ILE A 496 13.07 -5.21 -11.99
CA ILE A 496 13.19 -3.76 -12.24
C ILE A 496 14.62 -3.28 -12.00
N VAL A 497 15.27 -3.71 -10.92
CA VAL A 497 16.64 -3.31 -10.61
C VAL A 497 17.64 -3.88 -11.62
N THR A 498 17.53 -5.18 -11.93
CA THR A 498 18.51 -5.88 -12.76
C THR A 498 18.31 -5.61 -14.25
N GLN A 499 17.11 -5.81 -14.79
CA GLN A 499 16.80 -5.58 -16.21
C GLN A 499 16.68 -4.09 -16.53
N GLY A 500 16.19 -3.30 -15.57
CA GLY A 500 16.17 -1.84 -15.69
C GLY A 500 17.55 -1.21 -15.47
N GLU A 501 18.58 -1.99 -15.12
CA GLU A 501 19.96 -1.55 -14.85
C GLU A 501 19.98 -0.31 -13.94
N LEU A 502 19.28 -0.38 -12.80
CA LEU A 502 19.21 0.73 -11.87
C LEU A 502 20.51 0.82 -11.06
N ASN A 503 21.12 2.00 -11.04
CA ASN A 503 22.33 2.26 -10.26
C ASN A 503 21.96 2.60 -8.82
N ILE A 504 22.11 1.62 -7.92
CA ILE A 504 21.80 1.75 -6.50
C ILE A 504 23.06 1.62 -5.67
N THR A 505 23.33 2.63 -4.84
CA THR A 505 24.38 2.62 -3.82
C THR A 505 23.75 2.32 -2.46
N TYR A 506 23.99 1.13 -1.92
CA TYR A 506 23.50 0.67 -0.60
C TYR A 506 24.33 1.21 0.55
N LEU A 507 23.74 1.19 1.76
CA LEU A 507 24.33 1.73 2.99
C LEU A 507 24.80 3.18 2.80
N ALA A 508 24.18 3.89 1.86
CA ALA A 508 24.47 5.26 1.47
C ALA A 508 23.58 6.22 2.25
N LYS A 509 24.12 6.77 3.34
CA LYS A 509 23.37 7.70 4.19
C LYS A 509 23.80 9.13 3.92
N ALA A 510 22.86 9.94 3.43
CA ALA A 510 23.04 11.39 3.32
C ALA A 510 23.28 12.00 4.71
N THR A 511 24.26 12.91 4.79
CA THR A 511 24.65 13.62 6.01
C THR A 511 24.48 15.13 5.87
N SER A 512 24.46 15.65 4.65
CA SER A 512 24.07 17.04 4.36
C SER A 512 23.50 17.15 2.95
N ILE A 513 22.48 17.98 2.77
CA ILE A 513 21.85 18.28 1.48
C ILE A 513 21.67 19.80 1.43
N LYS A 514 22.32 20.44 0.46
CA LYS A 514 22.25 21.89 0.21
C LYS A 514 21.65 22.15 -1.16
N ARG A 515 20.44 22.70 -1.18
CA ARG A 515 19.63 23.00 -2.36
C ARG A 515 19.36 24.50 -2.49
N LEU A 516 19.22 25.15 -1.35
CA LEU A 516 19.13 26.59 -1.22
C LEU A 516 20.56 27.09 -1.20
N ASN A 517 20.96 27.86 -2.21
CA ASN A 517 22.24 28.56 -2.15
C ASN A 517 22.36 29.33 -0.82
N PRO A 518 23.57 29.43 -0.22
CA PRO A 518 23.88 30.59 0.60
C PRO A 518 23.81 31.90 -0.20
#